data_AF-A0AB36PTK9-F1
#
_entry.id   AF-A0AB36PTK9-F1
#
_cell.length_a   1.000
_cell.length_b   1.000
_cell.length_c   1.000
_cell.angle_alpha   90.00
_cell.angle_beta   90.00
_cell.angle_gamma   90.00
#
_symmetry.space_group_name_H-M   'P 1'
#
loop_
_entity.id
_entity.type
_entity.pdbx_description
1 polymer ?
#
loop_
_entity_poly.entity_id
_entity_poly.type
_entity_poly.pdbx_seq_one_letter_code
_entity_poly.pdbx_strand_id
1 'polypeptide(L)'
;MTQNRLPIIVGFIAVIAFLLYSSVFIVTERQQAIVLRFGQIVDVKTKPGIYFKLPFSFMNADTVQMVDDRLLRFDLDDIRVQVSGGKFYDVDAFLVYRITDARKFRETVSGSTLLAEQRLRTRLDAALRSVYGQRGFEAALSEERGDMMREVRDQLRPDATSLGLTIADVRIRRTDLTTEVSQQTYDRMKAERLAEAERLRARGREAAQRIRAVADRQVVETLAEARKESEILRGEGDAQRSEIFAKSASEDPGFFAFYRSMAAYRRALETPDTTLVLSPDSEFFKFFRDAGGKLATPSQ
;
A
#
# COMPACT_ATOMS: atom_id res chain seq x y z
N MET A 1 75.25 65.79 -24.28
CA MET A 1 74.34 64.64 -24.47
C MET A 1 73.36 64.61 -23.32
N THR A 2 72.18 65.20 -23.52
CA THR A 2 71.09 65.20 -22.53
C THR A 2 70.62 63.77 -22.32
N GLN A 3 70.97 63.22 -21.16
CA GLN A 3 70.56 61.89 -20.72
C GLN A 3 69.02 61.88 -20.71
N ASN A 4 68.40 61.21 -21.68
CA ASN A 4 66.95 61.06 -21.74
C ASN A 4 66.51 60.26 -20.50
N ARG A 5 66.06 60.96 -19.46
CA ARG A 5 65.49 60.36 -18.24
C ARG A 5 64.07 59.85 -18.45
N LEU A 6 63.44 60.21 -19.57
CA LEU A 6 62.12 59.78 -20.02
C LEU A 6 61.92 58.24 -20.03
N PRO A 7 62.80 57.41 -20.65
CA PRO A 7 62.68 55.96 -20.59
C PRO A 7 62.78 55.38 -19.17
N ILE A 8 63.58 55.99 -18.29
CA ILE A 8 63.72 55.56 -16.89
C ILE A 8 62.43 55.87 -16.10
N ILE A 9 61.85 57.06 -16.31
CA ILE A 9 60.60 57.48 -15.69
C ILE A 9 59.44 56.61 -16.17
N VAL A 10 59.36 56.33 -17.47
CA VAL A 10 58.33 55.45 -18.06
C VAL A 10 58.46 54.02 -17.54
N GLY A 11 59.68 53.49 -17.43
CA GLY A 11 59.94 52.17 -16.85
C GLY A 11 59.52 52.09 -15.39
N PHE A 12 59.81 53.10 -14.58
CA PHE A 12 59.40 53.15 -13.17
C PHE A 12 57.88 53.20 -13.00
N ILE A 13 57.19 54.01 -13.80
CA ILE A 13 55.73 54.09 -13.81
C ILE A 13 55.12 52.74 -14.22
N ALA A 14 55.69 52.07 -15.22
CA ALA A 14 55.23 50.75 -15.65
C ALA A 14 55.38 49.70 -14.53
N VAL A 15 56.47 49.72 -13.78
CA VAL A 15 56.69 48.83 -12.63
C VAL A 15 55.67 49.11 -11.52
N ILE A 16 55.41 50.37 -11.18
CA ILE A 16 54.40 50.73 -10.18
C ILE A 16 53.00 50.30 -10.62
N ALA A 17 52.64 50.56 -11.88
CA ALA A 17 51.35 50.16 -12.43
C ALA A 17 51.18 48.64 -12.40
N PHE A 18 52.23 47.88 -12.72
CA PHE A 18 52.24 46.42 -12.62
C PHE A 18 52.08 45.93 -11.17
N LEU A 19 52.76 46.55 -10.21
CA LEU A 19 52.63 46.22 -8.79
C LEU A 19 51.23 46.51 -8.26
N LEU A 20 50.63 47.65 -8.63
CA LEU A 20 49.25 47.99 -8.27
C LEU A 20 48.26 46.99 -8.87
N TYR A 21 48.40 46.66 -10.15
CA TYR A 21 47.53 45.67 -10.81
C TYR A 21 47.65 44.29 -10.16
N SER A 22 48.87 43.84 -9.86
CA SER A 22 49.14 42.54 -9.22
C SER A 22 48.66 42.48 -7.75
N SER A 23 48.50 43.63 -7.12
CA SER A 23 48.04 43.76 -5.74
C SER A 23 46.52 43.62 -5.60
N VAL A 24 45.74 43.91 -6.65
CA VAL A 24 44.27 43.87 -6.59
C VAL A 24 43.74 42.46 -6.81
N PHE A 25 42.81 42.03 -5.96
CA PHE A 25 41.99 40.85 -6.22
C PHE A 25 40.51 41.10 -5.88
N ILE A 26 39.62 40.41 -6.59
CA ILE A 26 38.18 40.60 -6.49
C ILE A 26 37.56 39.34 -5.89
N VAL A 27 36.73 39.52 -4.86
CA VAL A 27 35.96 38.46 -4.24
C VAL A 27 34.49 38.64 -4.62
N THR A 28 33.93 37.62 -5.28
CA THR A 28 32.51 37.60 -5.66
C THR A 28 31.66 37.00 -4.54
N GLU A 29 30.34 37.22 -4.55
CA GLU A 29 29.42 36.68 -3.54
C GLU A 29 29.42 35.14 -3.48
N ARG A 30 29.90 34.46 -4.53
CA ARG A 30 29.95 32.98 -4.60
C ARG A 30 31.24 32.42 -4.02
N GLN A 31 32.17 33.28 -3.61
CA GLN A 31 33.52 32.90 -3.24
C GLN A 31 33.93 33.62 -1.96
N GLN A 32 34.80 32.97 -1.21
CA GLN A 32 35.50 33.53 -0.08
C GLN A 32 37.00 33.39 -0.30
N ALA A 33 37.78 34.36 0.16
CA ALA A 33 39.21 34.39 -0.07
C ALA A 33 39.98 34.24 1.24
N ILE A 34 40.96 33.33 1.23
CA ILE A 34 41.91 33.14 2.32
C ILE A 34 43.24 33.73 1.88
N VAL A 35 43.72 34.74 2.62
CA VAL A 35 45.02 35.36 2.37
C VAL A 35 46.06 34.65 3.22
N LEU A 36 46.99 33.99 2.55
CA LEU A 36 48.06 33.22 3.13
C LEU A 36 49.37 34.00 3.00
N ARG A 37 50.12 34.12 4.09
CA ARG A 37 51.48 34.69 4.09
C ARG A 37 52.48 33.65 4.52
N PHE A 38 53.41 33.29 3.63
CA PHE A 38 54.36 32.19 3.87
C PHE A 38 53.68 30.90 4.37
N GLY A 39 52.47 30.63 3.87
CA GLY A 39 51.67 29.46 4.25
C GLY A 39 50.83 29.61 5.53
N GLN A 40 50.99 30.69 6.30
CA GLN A 40 50.18 31.00 7.48
C GLN A 40 48.94 31.82 7.11
N ILE A 41 47.82 31.59 7.81
CA ILE A 41 46.56 32.31 7.57
C ILE A 41 46.63 33.68 8.23
N VAL A 42 46.78 34.74 7.43
CA VAL A 42 46.78 36.11 7.94
C VAL A 42 45.37 36.64 8.06
N ASP A 43 44.56 36.46 7.02
CA ASP A 43 43.24 37.08 6.93
C ASP A 43 42.27 36.24 6.10
N VAL A 44 40.98 36.36 6.40
CA VAL A 44 39.89 35.68 5.69
C VAL A 44 38.86 36.73 5.30
N LYS A 45 38.62 36.84 3.98
CA LYS A 45 37.67 37.78 3.40
C LYS A 45 36.44 37.02 2.91
N THR A 46 35.35 37.16 3.65
CA THR A 46 34.05 36.55 3.34
C THR A 46 33.08 37.51 2.64
N LYS A 47 33.27 38.83 2.76
CA LYS A 47 32.40 39.81 2.10
C LYS A 47 32.82 40.00 0.64
N PRO A 48 31.88 40.13 -0.30
CA PRO A 48 32.21 40.49 -1.67
C PRO A 48 32.81 41.89 -1.72
N GLY A 49 33.86 42.06 -2.49
CA GLY A 49 34.59 43.33 -2.55
C GLY A 49 35.92 43.23 -3.26
N ILE A 50 36.53 44.39 -3.44
CA ILE A 50 37.89 44.52 -3.96
C ILE A 50 38.83 44.57 -2.76
N TYR A 51 39.83 43.70 -2.77
CA TYR A 51 40.82 43.59 -1.72
C TYR A 51 42.23 43.73 -2.31
N PHE A 52 43.15 44.15 -1.45
CA PHE A 52 44.55 44.35 -1.81
C PHE A 52 45.40 43.32 -1.07
N LYS A 53 46.29 42.65 -1.80
CA LYS A 53 47.35 41.77 -1.30
C LYS A 53 48.70 42.34 -1.67
N LEU A 54 49.78 41.94 -1.00
CA LEU A 54 51.10 42.33 -1.47
C LEU A 54 51.38 41.71 -2.85
N PRO A 55 51.97 42.47 -3.80
CA PRO A 55 52.21 42.01 -5.18
C PRO A 55 53.32 40.96 -5.31
N PHE A 56 53.95 40.57 -4.19
CA PHE A 56 55.04 39.60 -4.14
C PHE A 56 54.56 38.13 -4.13
N SER A 57 53.56 37.80 -4.95
CA SER A 57 53.08 36.40 -5.06
C SER A 57 54.16 35.45 -5.58
N PHE A 58 55.18 35.96 -6.29
CA PHE A 58 56.34 35.18 -6.75
C PHE A 58 57.31 34.76 -5.63
N MET A 59 57.25 35.40 -4.45
CA MET A 59 58.07 35.04 -3.28
C MET A 59 57.29 34.23 -2.23
N ASN A 60 56.09 33.74 -2.57
CA ASN A 60 55.13 33.14 -1.63
C ASN A 60 54.82 34.04 -0.42
N ALA A 61 54.99 35.36 -0.58
CA ALA A 61 54.80 36.32 0.50
C ALA A 61 53.31 36.52 0.80
N ASP A 62 52.46 36.74 -0.21
CA ASP A 62 51.00 36.74 -0.07
C ASP A 62 50.37 35.93 -1.23
N THR A 63 49.70 34.83 -0.89
CA THR A 63 48.95 33.96 -1.82
C THR A 63 47.48 33.98 -1.43
N VAL A 64 46.59 34.12 -2.42
CA VAL A 64 45.14 34.09 -2.19
C VAL A 64 44.59 32.75 -2.65
N GLN A 65 43.95 32.03 -1.73
CA GLN A 65 43.18 30.84 -2.05
C GLN A 65 41.70 31.19 -2.06
N MET A 66 41.05 31.00 -3.20
CA MET A 66 39.60 31.12 -3.32
C MET A 66 38.95 29.81 -2.87
N VAL A 67 37.88 29.92 -2.11
CA VAL A 67 37.04 28.83 -1.63
C VAL A 67 35.59 29.15 -2.00
N ASP A 68 34.79 28.14 -2.27
CA ASP A 68 33.38 28.31 -2.63
C ASP A 68 32.54 28.63 -1.37
N ASP A 69 31.56 29.54 -1.49
CA ASP A 69 30.56 29.84 -0.43
C ASP A 69 29.16 29.28 -0.77
N ARG A 70 29.04 28.57 -1.90
CA ARG A 70 27.77 27.97 -2.32
C ARG A 70 27.44 26.72 -1.50
N LEU A 71 26.18 26.31 -1.61
CA LEU A 71 25.77 24.97 -1.23
C LEU A 71 26.38 23.97 -2.21
N LEU A 72 27.29 23.14 -1.70
CA LEU A 72 27.93 22.06 -2.41
C LEU A 72 27.17 20.76 -2.12
N ARG A 73 27.03 19.93 -3.16
CA ARG A 73 26.40 18.61 -3.08
C ARG A 73 27.51 17.57 -3.13
N PHE A 74 27.48 16.65 -2.17
CA PHE A 74 28.31 15.45 -2.16
C PHE A 74 27.40 14.22 -2.21
N ASP A 75 27.60 13.39 -3.22
CA ASP A 75 26.87 12.15 -3.41
C ASP A 75 27.67 10.97 -2.86
N LEU A 76 26.97 10.05 -2.19
CA LEU A 76 27.51 8.83 -1.65
C LEU A 76 26.66 7.66 -2.14
N ASP A 77 27.19 6.97 -3.14
CA ASP A 77 26.50 5.90 -3.86
C ASP A 77 26.91 4.50 -3.35
N ASP A 78 26.03 3.53 -3.53
CA ASP A 78 26.27 2.09 -3.32
C ASP A 78 26.80 1.74 -1.92
N ILE A 79 26.27 2.39 -0.88
CA ILE A 79 26.63 2.04 0.50
C ILE A 79 25.89 0.79 0.92
N ARG A 80 26.66 -0.26 1.21
CA ARG A 80 26.11 -1.45 1.86
C ARG A 80 25.90 -1.20 3.36
N VAL A 81 24.64 -1.24 3.78
CA VAL A 81 24.22 -1.14 5.19
C VAL A 81 23.50 -2.41 5.62
N GLN A 82 23.63 -2.75 6.90
CA GLN A 82 22.88 -3.84 7.51
C GLN A 82 21.82 -3.24 8.43
N VAL A 83 20.58 -3.70 8.29
CA VAL A 83 19.47 -3.28 9.17
C VAL A 83 19.33 -4.19 10.38
N SER A 84 18.51 -3.80 11.36
CA SER A 84 18.25 -4.60 12.58
C SER A 84 17.77 -6.03 12.29
N GLY A 85 17.08 -6.24 11.17
CA GLY A 85 16.64 -7.56 10.68
C GLY A 85 17.73 -8.42 10.02
N GLY A 86 19.00 -8.02 10.08
CA GLY A 86 20.15 -8.78 9.59
C GLY A 86 20.36 -8.78 8.07
N LYS A 87 19.44 -8.17 7.31
CA LYS A 87 19.50 -8.06 5.85
C LYS A 87 20.41 -6.91 5.40
N PHE A 88 21.03 -7.08 4.23
CA PHE A 88 21.86 -6.07 3.60
C PHE A 88 21.08 -5.31 2.53
N TYR A 89 21.35 -4.01 2.45
CA TYR A 89 20.75 -3.08 1.50
C TYR A 89 21.81 -2.16 0.93
N ASP A 90 21.61 -1.76 -0.32
CA ASP A 90 22.43 -0.76 -0.98
C ASP A 90 21.69 0.58 -0.93
N VAL A 91 22.35 1.58 -0.35
CA VAL A 91 21.80 2.92 -0.08
C VAL A 91 22.58 3.96 -0.86
N ASP A 92 21.86 4.73 -1.64
CA ASP A 92 22.37 5.97 -2.24
C ASP A 92 21.91 7.14 -1.39
N ALA A 93 22.84 7.98 -0.95
CA ALA A 93 22.55 9.18 -0.18
C ALA A 93 23.32 10.38 -0.73
N PHE A 94 22.82 11.57 -0.43
CA PHE A 94 23.53 12.81 -0.73
C PHE A 94 23.45 13.78 0.44
N LEU A 95 24.51 14.55 0.58
CA LEU A 95 24.72 15.55 1.60
C LEU A 95 24.87 16.91 0.91
N VAL A 96 24.15 17.90 1.40
CA VAL A 96 24.34 19.30 1.00
C VAL A 96 25.02 20.05 2.13
N TYR A 97 26.16 20.66 1.84
CA TYR A 97 26.97 21.38 2.83
C TYR A 97 27.42 22.74 2.30
N ARG A 98 27.75 23.66 3.21
CA ARG A 98 28.37 24.96 2.93
C ARG A 98 29.63 25.11 3.76
N ILE A 99 30.65 25.77 3.20
CA ILE A 99 31.88 26.11 3.92
C ILE A 99 31.68 27.44 4.64
N THR A 100 31.23 27.39 5.88
CA THR A 100 30.91 28.59 6.68
C THR A 100 32.15 29.21 7.33
N ASP A 101 33.14 28.38 7.71
CA ASP A 101 34.40 28.85 8.30
C ASP A 101 35.59 28.43 7.42
N ALA A 102 36.02 29.36 6.55
CA ALA A 102 37.14 29.15 5.64
C ALA A 102 38.48 28.98 6.39
N ARG A 103 38.65 29.61 7.55
CA ARG A 103 39.89 29.49 8.35
C ARG A 103 40.05 28.06 8.82
N LYS A 104 39.03 27.54 9.51
CA LYS A 104 39.02 26.18 10.05
C LYS A 104 39.07 25.13 8.93
N PHE A 105 38.41 25.39 7.81
CA PHE A 105 38.50 24.55 6.61
C PHE A 105 39.94 24.45 6.08
N ARG A 106 40.68 25.56 6.02
CA ARG A 106 42.10 25.53 5.62
C ARG A 106 42.98 24.83 6.64
N GLU A 107 42.79 25.07 7.93
CA GLU A 107 43.58 24.44 9.00
C GLU A 107 43.41 22.92 9.03
N THR A 108 42.22 22.42 8.76
CA THR A 108 41.88 20.99 8.90
C THR A 108 42.08 20.17 7.64
N VAL A 109 41.77 20.72 6.45
CA VAL A 109 41.80 20.00 5.16
C VAL A 109 42.59 20.74 4.09
N SER A 110 43.44 21.69 4.46
CA SER A 110 44.27 22.46 3.52
C SER A 110 43.43 23.13 2.42
N GLY A 111 42.18 23.47 2.71
CA GLY A 111 41.28 24.10 1.75
C GLY A 111 40.94 23.22 0.54
N SER A 112 41.12 21.90 0.64
CA SER A 112 40.78 20.94 -0.41
C SER A 112 39.38 20.38 -0.17
N THR A 113 38.48 20.59 -1.13
CA THR A 113 37.13 20.04 -1.12
C THR A 113 37.16 18.51 -1.13
N LEU A 114 38.07 17.91 -1.91
CA LEU A 114 38.24 16.46 -1.98
C LEU A 114 38.57 15.82 -0.63
N LEU A 115 39.48 16.44 0.15
CA LEU A 115 39.87 15.92 1.47
C LEU A 115 38.72 16.07 2.48
N ALA A 116 37.97 17.15 2.41
CA ALA A 116 36.76 17.32 3.22
C ALA A 116 35.70 16.27 2.89
N GLU A 117 35.45 16.03 1.61
CA GLU A 117 34.50 15.03 1.12
C GLU A 117 34.91 13.62 1.53
N GLN A 118 36.20 13.27 1.49
CA GLN A 118 36.69 11.98 2.00
C GLN A 118 36.44 11.81 3.50
N ARG A 119 36.61 12.87 4.31
CA ARG A 119 36.30 12.81 5.74
C ARG A 119 34.80 12.72 6.00
N LEU A 120 34.01 13.52 5.30
CA LEU A 120 32.55 13.48 5.38
C LEU A 120 31.99 12.13 4.92
N ARG A 121 32.57 11.52 3.89
CA ARG A 121 32.21 10.18 3.41
C ARG A 121 32.28 9.15 4.52
N THR A 122 33.43 9.05 5.18
CA THR A 122 33.63 8.05 6.25
C THR A 122 32.65 8.27 7.41
N ARG A 123 32.36 9.52 7.76
CA ARG A 123 31.43 9.86 8.84
C ARG A 123 29.97 9.65 8.46
N LEU A 124 29.58 10.03 7.25
CA LEU A 124 28.23 9.81 6.72
C LEU A 124 27.94 8.31 6.60
N ASP A 125 28.90 7.52 6.14
CA ASP A 125 28.80 6.07 6.06
C ASP A 125 28.58 5.44 7.46
N ALA A 126 29.37 5.84 8.45
CA ALA A 126 29.20 5.39 9.84
C ALA A 126 27.83 5.79 10.44
N ALA A 127 27.39 7.03 10.21
CA ALA A 127 26.10 7.52 10.69
C ALA A 127 24.92 6.77 10.04
N LEU A 128 24.99 6.53 8.72
CA LEU A 128 24.00 5.73 8.02
C LEU A 128 23.96 4.30 8.57
N ARG A 129 25.11 3.63 8.75
CA ARG A 129 25.15 2.28 9.35
C ARG A 129 24.57 2.26 10.77
N SER A 130 24.82 3.28 11.58
CA SER A 130 24.27 3.39 12.93
C SER A 130 22.74 3.51 12.91
N VAL A 131 22.20 4.44 12.12
CA VAL A 131 20.76 4.72 12.04
C VAL A 131 19.98 3.56 11.40
N TYR A 132 20.52 2.96 10.34
CA TYR A 132 19.93 1.78 9.72
C TYR A 132 20.07 0.53 10.60
N GLY A 133 21.15 0.38 11.37
CA GLY A 133 21.33 -0.75 12.29
C GLY A 133 20.31 -0.79 13.43
N GLN A 134 19.78 0.38 13.83
CA GLN A 134 18.79 0.49 14.91
C GLN A 134 17.34 0.32 14.42
N ARG A 135 17.06 0.50 13.12
CA ARG A 135 15.71 0.48 12.56
C ARG A 135 15.55 -0.60 11.49
N GLY A 136 14.30 -0.98 11.23
CA GLY A 136 13.96 -1.85 10.10
C GLY A 136 14.05 -1.12 8.76
N PHE A 137 14.02 -1.86 7.66
CA PHE A 137 13.95 -1.28 6.31
C PHE A 137 12.65 -0.51 6.08
N GLU A 138 11.57 -0.96 6.69
CA GLU A 138 10.24 -0.34 6.61
C GLU A 138 10.28 1.12 7.10
N ALA A 139 11.12 1.43 8.09
CA ALA A 139 11.31 2.78 8.57
C ALA A 139 11.79 3.73 7.47
N ALA A 140 12.72 3.27 6.62
CA ALA A 140 13.26 4.03 5.49
C ALA A 140 12.24 4.26 4.35
N LEU A 141 11.18 3.45 4.29
CA LEU A 141 10.06 3.57 3.34
C LEU A 141 8.80 4.22 3.94
N SER A 142 8.81 4.49 5.24
CA SER A 142 7.68 5.06 5.98
C SER A 142 7.87 6.56 6.25
N GLU A 143 6.96 7.14 7.04
CA GLU A 143 7.07 8.51 7.53
C GLU A 143 8.29 8.74 8.44
N GLU A 144 8.82 7.67 9.07
CA GLU A 144 10.02 7.70 9.93
C GLU A 144 11.30 8.08 9.16
N ARG A 145 11.28 8.00 7.83
CA ARG A 145 12.40 8.40 6.96
C ARG A 145 12.87 9.82 7.23
N GLY A 146 11.95 10.74 7.53
CA GLY A 146 12.28 12.12 7.87
C GLY A 146 13.11 12.22 9.15
N ASP A 147 12.73 11.46 10.18
CA ASP A 147 13.43 11.39 11.46
C ASP A 147 14.81 10.76 11.33
N MET A 148 14.92 9.67 10.56
CA MET A 148 16.21 9.05 10.24
C MET A 148 17.19 10.06 9.64
N MET A 149 16.75 10.87 8.68
CA MET A 149 17.62 11.88 8.04
C MET A 149 18.01 13.02 8.98
N ARG A 150 17.10 13.44 9.87
CA ARG A 150 17.45 14.39 10.93
C ARG A 150 18.52 13.84 11.84
N GLU A 151 18.38 12.58 12.25
CA GLU A 151 19.32 11.91 13.14
C GLU A 151 20.70 11.74 12.49
N VAL A 152 20.77 11.27 11.24
CA VAL A 152 22.04 11.18 10.48
C VAL A 152 22.72 12.55 10.39
N ARG A 153 21.95 13.60 10.07
CA ARG A 153 22.48 14.98 10.02
C ARG A 153 23.02 15.43 11.36
N ASP A 154 22.32 15.11 12.44
CA ASP A 154 22.70 15.54 13.80
C ASP A 154 23.93 14.78 14.29
N GLN A 155 24.08 13.50 13.94
CA GLN A 155 25.30 12.72 14.18
C GLN A 155 26.50 13.27 13.38
N LEU A 156 26.29 13.77 12.16
CA LEU A 156 27.35 14.31 11.30
C LEU A 156 27.74 15.76 11.66
N ARG A 157 26.87 16.50 12.36
CA ARG A 157 27.06 17.93 12.67
C ARG A 157 28.36 18.24 13.42
N PRO A 158 28.77 17.51 14.48
CA PRO A 158 30.03 17.78 15.18
C PRO A 158 31.25 17.63 14.28
N ASP A 159 31.27 16.58 13.46
CA ASP A 159 32.36 16.30 12.53
C ASP A 159 32.42 17.35 11.41
N ALA A 160 31.28 17.74 10.83
CA ALA A 160 31.23 18.82 9.85
C ALA A 160 31.71 20.16 10.45
N THR A 161 31.28 20.49 11.66
CA THR A 161 31.70 21.70 12.37
C THR A 161 33.21 21.69 12.69
N SER A 162 33.78 20.51 12.94
CA SER A 162 35.23 20.35 13.12
C SER A 162 36.03 20.71 11.86
N LEU A 163 35.42 20.56 10.68
CA LEU A 163 36.00 20.89 9.38
C LEU A 163 35.68 22.32 8.91
N GLY A 164 34.92 23.11 9.69
CA GLY A 164 34.45 24.44 9.27
C GLY A 164 33.25 24.41 8.31
N LEU A 165 32.53 23.28 8.26
CA LEU A 165 31.41 23.04 7.35
C LEU A 165 30.08 23.10 8.11
N THR A 166 29.04 23.60 7.46
CA THR A 166 27.65 23.52 7.94
C THR A 166 26.84 22.65 7.00
N ILE A 167 26.15 21.66 7.56
CA ILE A 167 25.28 20.76 6.81
C ILE A 167 23.92 21.45 6.65
N ALA A 168 23.47 21.61 5.40
CA ALA A 168 22.15 22.11 5.09
C ALA A 168 21.10 20.98 5.15
N ASP A 169 21.35 19.88 4.45
CA ASP A 169 20.43 18.73 4.45
C ASP A 169 21.14 17.42 4.11
N VAL A 170 20.55 16.30 4.57
CA VAL A 170 20.94 14.94 4.24
C VAL A 170 19.72 14.23 3.68
N ARG A 171 19.87 13.57 2.53
CA ARG A 171 18.76 12.86 1.91
C ARG A 171 19.25 11.54 1.34
N ILE A 172 18.45 10.50 1.53
CA ILE A 172 18.58 9.28 0.76
C ILE A 172 18.02 9.53 -0.65
N ARG A 173 18.70 9.07 -1.69
CA ARG A 173 18.19 9.03 -3.06
C ARG A 173 17.46 7.71 -3.31
N ARG A 174 18.02 6.59 -2.85
CA ARG A 174 17.52 5.24 -3.11
C ARG A 174 17.91 4.27 -1.99
N THR A 175 17.07 3.26 -1.75
CA THR A 175 17.37 2.14 -0.85
C THR A 175 16.85 0.89 -1.50
N ASP A 176 17.76 0.07 -2.02
CA ASP A 176 17.42 -1.17 -2.72
C ASP A 176 17.90 -2.38 -1.92
N LEU A 177 17.19 -3.50 -2.06
CA LEU A 177 17.67 -4.81 -1.60
C LEU A 177 18.85 -5.24 -2.48
N THR A 178 19.86 -5.86 -1.87
CA THR A 178 20.90 -6.54 -2.67
C THR A 178 20.24 -7.64 -3.51
N THR A 179 20.81 -7.93 -4.69
CA THR A 179 20.25 -8.92 -5.63
C THR A 179 20.07 -10.30 -4.98
N GLU A 180 20.99 -10.70 -4.10
CA GLU A 180 20.97 -11.95 -3.35
C GLU A 180 19.78 -12.05 -2.37
N VAL A 181 19.52 -11.00 -1.60
CA VAL A 181 18.45 -10.97 -0.58
C VAL A 181 17.08 -10.70 -1.23
N SER A 182 17.07 -9.98 -2.35
CA SER A 182 15.87 -9.64 -3.11
C SER A 182 15.11 -10.89 -3.55
N GLN A 183 15.79 -11.87 -4.14
CA GLN A 183 15.14 -13.09 -4.64
C GLN A 183 14.48 -13.90 -3.53
N GLN A 184 15.20 -14.16 -2.43
CA GLN A 184 14.67 -14.91 -1.29
C GLN A 184 13.50 -14.18 -0.61
N THR A 185 13.61 -12.86 -0.47
CA THR A 185 12.53 -12.05 0.12
C THR A 185 11.32 -12.04 -0.80
N TYR A 186 11.51 -11.94 -2.11
CA TYR A 186 10.44 -11.98 -3.11
C TYR A 186 9.69 -13.32 -3.08
N ASP A 187 10.42 -14.44 -3.05
CA ASP A 187 9.82 -15.78 -3.00
C ASP A 187 9.04 -15.99 -1.70
N ARG A 188 9.55 -15.49 -0.56
CA ARG A 188 8.82 -15.48 0.71
C ARG A 188 7.56 -14.62 0.66
N MET A 189 7.65 -13.39 0.14
CA MET A 189 6.50 -12.50 0.01
C MET A 189 5.42 -13.11 -0.90
N LYS A 190 5.84 -13.77 -1.98
CA LYS A 190 4.92 -14.51 -2.86
C LYS A 190 4.22 -15.65 -2.11
N ALA A 191 4.97 -16.45 -1.34
CA ALA A 191 4.41 -17.52 -0.53
C ALA A 191 3.45 -17.00 0.55
N GLU A 192 3.80 -15.93 1.26
CA GLU A 192 2.95 -15.29 2.28
C GLU A 192 1.66 -14.74 1.65
N ARG A 193 1.75 -14.08 0.49
CA ARG A 193 0.58 -13.57 -0.24
C ARG A 193 -0.33 -14.70 -0.74
N LEU A 194 0.25 -15.79 -1.23
CA LEU A 194 -0.53 -16.97 -1.65
C LEU A 194 -1.21 -17.63 -0.44
N ALA A 195 -0.51 -17.77 0.69
CA ALA A 195 -1.09 -18.30 1.92
C ALA A 195 -2.22 -17.40 2.46
N GLU A 196 -2.04 -16.08 2.42
CA GLU A 196 -3.08 -15.13 2.82
C GLU A 196 -4.30 -15.20 1.88
N ALA A 197 -4.08 -15.27 0.57
CA ALA A 197 -5.14 -15.44 -0.42
C ALA A 197 -5.91 -16.75 -0.20
N GLU A 198 -5.22 -17.87 0.05
CA GLU A 198 -5.85 -19.14 0.36
C GLU A 198 -6.63 -19.10 1.68
N ARG A 199 -6.11 -18.43 2.71
CA ARG A 199 -6.82 -18.21 3.98
C ARG A 199 -8.10 -17.40 3.79
N LEU A 200 -8.08 -16.39 2.91
CA LEU A 200 -9.26 -15.61 2.57
C LEU A 200 -10.26 -16.44 1.76
N ARG A 201 -9.81 -17.20 0.76
CA ARG A 201 -10.66 -18.12 -0.02
C ARG A 201 -11.29 -19.20 0.85
N ALA A 202 -10.54 -19.78 1.78
CA ALA A 202 -11.04 -20.78 2.72
C ALA A 202 -12.15 -20.20 3.60
N ARG A 203 -11.95 -19.01 4.19
CA ARG A 203 -12.99 -18.32 4.97
C ARG A 203 -14.22 -17.96 4.13
N GLY A 204 -14.01 -17.52 2.88
CA GLY A 204 -15.10 -17.29 1.94
C GLY A 204 -15.90 -18.55 1.63
N ARG A 205 -15.23 -19.69 1.41
CA ARG A 205 -15.87 -21.00 1.18
C ARG A 205 -16.64 -21.49 2.41
N GLU A 206 -16.07 -21.34 3.60
CA GLU A 206 -16.72 -21.70 4.86
C GLU A 206 -18.00 -20.87 5.09
N ALA A 207 -17.91 -19.55 4.91
CA ALA A 207 -19.06 -18.66 5.04
C ALA A 207 -20.15 -18.98 4.00
N ALA A 208 -19.78 -19.22 2.74
CA ALA A 208 -20.72 -19.62 1.71
C ALA A 208 -21.39 -20.97 2.02
N GLN A 209 -20.65 -21.97 2.50
CA GLN A 209 -21.20 -23.27 2.88
C GLN A 209 -22.19 -23.15 4.04
N ARG A 210 -21.87 -22.32 5.04
CA ARG A 210 -22.78 -22.03 6.16
C ARG A 210 -24.07 -21.39 5.68
N ILE A 211 -24.00 -20.38 4.80
CA ILE A 211 -25.17 -19.70 4.24
C ILE A 211 -26.04 -20.68 3.45
N ARG A 212 -25.43 -21.53 2.60
CA ARG A 212 -26.16 -22.56 1.85
C ARG A 212 -26.85 -23.56 2.77
N ALA A 213 -26.17 -24.07 3.79
CA ALA A 213 -26.76 -25.02 4.73
C ALA A 213 -27.97 -24.43 5.48
N VAL A 214 -27.89 -23.16 5.87
CA VAL A 214 -29.03 -22.44 6.49
C VAL A 214 -30.17 -22.27 5.49
N ALA A 215 -29.86 -21.90 4.23
CA ALA A 215 -30.87 -21.76 3.18
C ALA A 215 -31.57 -23.09 2.86
N ASP A 216 -30.82 -24.18 2.69
CA ASP A 216 -31.34 -25.51 2.40
C ASP A 216 -32.25 -26.00 3.53
N ARG A 217 -31.82 -25.80 4.78
CA ARG A 217 -32.66 -26.08 5.96
C ARG A 217 -33.96 -25.28 5.93
N GLN A 218 -33.89 -23.98 5.67
CA GLN A 218 -35.06 -23.12 5.61
C GLN A 218 -36.04 -23.56 4.51
N VAL A 219 -35.53 -23.98 3.34
CA VAL A 219 -36.36 -24.53 2.25
C VAL A 219 -37.11 -25.77 2.71
N VAL A 220 -36.43 -26.72 3.37
CA VAL A 220 -37.05 -27.95 3.87
C VAL A 220 -38.11 -27.64 4.93
N GLU A 221 -37.80 -26.79 5.91
CA GLU A 221 -38.75 -26.38 6.96
C GLU A 221 -39.98 -25.68 6.36
N THR A 222 -39.77 -24.77 5.41
CA THR A 222 -40.87 -24.03 4.77
C THR A 222 -41.76 -24.96 3.94
N LEU A 223 -41.18 -25.89 3.18
CA LEU A 223 -41.95 -26.89 2.42
C LEU A 223 -42.70 -27.86 3.33
N ALA A 224 -42.11 -28.25 4.46
CA ALA A 224 -42.76 -29.11 5.43
C ALA A 224 -43.96 -28.42 6.09
N GLU A 225 -43.81 -27.16 6.49
CA GLU A 225 -44.91 -26.38 7.07
C GLU A 225 -46.02 -26.14 6.03
N ALA A 226 -45.66 -25.77 4.80
CA ALA A 226 -46.64 -25.59 3.72
C ALA A 226 -47.42 -26.87 3.39
N ARG A 227 -46.76 -28.05 3.41
CA ARG A 227 -47.45 -29.35 3.23
C ARG A 227 -48.37 -29.67 4.38
N LYS A 228 -47.90 -29.49 5.62
CA LYS A 228 -48.71 -29.69 6.83
C LYS A 228 -49.96 -28.83 6.79
N GLU A 229 -49.82 -27.54 6.49
CA GLU A 229 -50.95 -26.61 6.37
C GLU A 229 -51.90 -27.01 5.24
N SER A 230 -51.38 -27.42 4.08
CA SER A 230 -52.20 -27.93 2.98
C SER A 230 -53.00 -29.18 3.34
N GLU A 231 -52.42 -30.12 4.10
CA GLU A 231 -53.11 -31.34 4.54
C GLU A 231 -54.17 -31.04 5.60
N ILE A 232 -53.89 -30.12 6.53
CA ILE A 232 -54.89 -29.63 7.50
C ILE A 232 -56.07 -29.00 6.76
N LEU A 233 -55.80 -28.08 5.84
CA LEU A 233 -56.85 -27.36 5.10
C LEU A 233 -57.66 -28.30 4.19
N ARG A 234 -57.02 -29.31 3.60
CA ARG A 234 -57.73 -30.38 2.87
C ARG A 234 -58.59 -31.22 3.81
N GLY A 235 -58.09 -31.61 4.98
CA GLY A 235 -58.84 -32.34 6.00
C GLY A 235 -60.05 -31.58 6.53
N GLU A 236 -59.90 -30.27 6.80
CA GLU A 236 -60.99 -29.38 7.18
C GLU A 236 -62.04 -29.26 6.07
N GLY A 237 -61.60 -29.13 4.81
CA GLY A 237 -62.48 -29.11 3.65
C GLY A 237 -63.27 -30.40 3.47
N ASP A 238 -62.62 -31.57 3.64
CA ASP A 238 -63.29 -32.87 3.57
C ASP A 238 -64.25 -33.09 4.74
N ALA A 239 -63.90 -32.62 5.95
CA ALA A 239 -64.79 -32.64 7.12
C ALA A 239 -66.04 -31.78 6.89
N GLN A 240 -65.87 -30.52 6.46
CA GLN A 240 -66.98 -29.62 6.14
C GLN A 240 -67.86 -30.17 5.02
N ARG A 241 -67.23 -30.71 3.96
CA ARG A 241 -67.95 -31.36 2.86
C ARG A 241 -68.79 -32.53 3.37
N SER A 242 -68.21 -33.37 4.21
CA SER A 242 -68.90 -34.54 4.79
C SER A 242 -70.04 -34.12 5.72
N GLU A 243 -69.85 -33.07 6.51
CA GLU A 243 -70.88 -32.50 7.39
C GLU A 243 -72.07 -31.96 6.61
N ILE A 244 -71.82 -31.12 5.58
CA ILE A 244 -72.86 -30.58 4.70
C ILE A 244 -73.60 -31.73 4.01
N PHE A 245 -72.85 -32.71 3.49
CA PHE A 245 -73.43 -33.87 2.82
C PHE A 245 -74.32 -34.71 3.76
N ALA A 246 -73.89 -34.94 5.01
CA ALA A 246 -74.67 -35.66 6.01
C ALA A 246 -75.93 -34.90 6.43
N LYS A 247 -75.84 -33.56 6.59
CA LYS A 247 -77.01 -32.70 6.86
C LYS A 247 -78.04 -32.81 5.72
N SER A 248 -77.61 -32.63 4.47
CA SER A 248 -78.52 -32.75 3.31
C SER A 248 -79.11 -34.16 3.16
N ALA A 249 -78.35 -35.21 3.45
CA ALA A 249 -78.85 -36.59 3.40
C ALA A 249 -79.90 -36.90 4.49
N SER A 250 -79.86 -36.19 5.61
CA SER A 250 -80.79 -36.37 6.74
C SER A 250 -82.12 -35.63 6.55
N GLU A 251 -82.19 -34.67 5.63
CA GLU A 251 -83.44 -33.92 5.36
C GLU A 251 -84.51 -34.81 4.68
N ASP A 252 -84.12 -35.64 3.71
CA ASP A 252 -84.98 -36.67 3.11
C ASP A 252 -84.16 -37.91 2.71
N PRO A 253 -84.14 -38.95 3.58
CA PRO A 253 -83.40 -40.18 3.31
C PRO A 253 -83.87 -40.95 2.07
N GLY A 254 -85.17 -40.86 1.73
CA GLY A 254 -85.77 -41.57 0.61
C GLY A 254 -85.36 -40.94 -0.73
N PHE A 255 -85.51 -39.62 -0.83
CA PHE A 255 -85.08 -38.86 -2.01
C PHE A 255 -83.56 -38.93 -2.21
N PHE A 256 -82.77 -38.86 -1.13
CA PHE A 256 -81.32 -38.98 -1.20
C PHE A 256 -80.86 -40.35 -1.73
N ALA A 257 -81.45 -41.44 -1.25
CA ALA A 257 -81.14 -42.79 -1.72
C ALA A 257 -81.46 -42.96 -3.22
N PHE A 258 -82.60 -42.42 -3.66
CA PHE A 258 -82.98 -42.37 -5.07
C PHE A 258 -81.98 -41.56 -5.92
N TYR A 259 -81.71 -40.30 -5.55
CA TYR A 259 -80.82 -39.42 -6.29
C TYR A 259 -79.38 -39.97 -6.39
N ARG A 260 -78.85 -40.53 -5.29
CA ARG A 260 -77.52 -41.17 -5.28
C ARG A 260 -77.46 -42.37 -6.24
N SER A 261 -78.50 -43.19 -6.27
CA SER A 261 -78.57 -44.33 -7.19
C SER A 261 -78.60 -43.88 -8.66
N MET A 262 -79.38 -42.84 -8.98
CA MET A 262 -79.43 -42.27 -10.34
C MET A 262 -78.09 -41.67 -10.77
N ALA A 263 -77.41 -40.96 -9.88
CA ALA A 263 -76.07 -40.42 -10.14
C ALA A 263 -75.02 -41.53 -10.34
N ALA A 264 -75.13 -42.63 -9.57
CA ALA A 264 -74.28 -43.81 -9.73
C ALA A 264 -74.55 -44.53 -11.07
N TYR A 265 -75.81 -44.67 -11.47
CA TYR A 265 -76.18 -45.23 -12.78
C TYR A 265 -75.61 -44.40 -13.92
N ARG A 266 -75.77 -43.08 -13.84
CA ARG A 266 -75.23 -42.17 -14.85
C ARG A 266 -73.71 -42.35 -14.99
N ARG A 267 -72.95 -42.27 -13.90
CA ARG A 267 -71.48 -42.42 -13.95
C ARG A 267 -71.03 -43.80 -14.43
N ALA A 268 -71.72 -44.86 -14.00
CA ALA A 268 -71.37 -46.24 -14.39
C ALA A 268 -71.68 -46.54 -15.86
N LEU A 269 -72.67 -45.86 -16.45
CA LEU A 269 -73.11 -46.06 -17.84
C LEU A 269 -72.61 -44.98 -18.81
N GLU A 270 -71.85 -44.00 -18.33
CA GLU A 270 -71.32 -42.87 -19.13
C GLU A 270 -70.18 -43.30 -20.08
N THR A 271 -69.45 -44.36 -19.74
CA THR A 271 -68.31 -44.83 -20.55
C THR A 271 -68.77 -45.98 -21.47
N PRO A 272 -68.73 -45.82 -22.81
CA PRO A 272 -69.30 -46.78 -23.78
C PRO A 272 -68.73 -48.21 -23.71
N ASP A 273 -67.52 -48.37 -23.18
CA ASP A 273 -66.79 -49.66 -23.15
C ASP A 273 -66.92 -50.41 -21.81
N THR A 274 -67.84 -50.01 -20.93
CA THR A 274 -67.98 -50.64 -19.59
C THR A 274 -68.83 -51.91 -19.66
N THR A 275 -68.19 -53.08 -19.61
CA THR A 275 -68.89 -54.36 -19.46
C THR A 275 -69.24 -54.62 -17.99
N LEU A 276 -70.53 -54.53 -17.62
CA LEU A 276 -71.00 -54.89 -16.28
C LEU A 276 -71.50 -56.34 -16.25
N VAL A 277 -70.95 -57.14 -15.32
CA VAL A 277 -71.46 -58.47 -14.97
C VAL A 277 -72.17 -58.37 -13.64
N LEU A 278 -73.50 -58.49 -13.64
CA LEU A 278 -74.33 -58.31 -12.46
C LEU A 278 -75.26 -59.50 -12.25
N SER A 279 -75.45 -59.86 -10.98
CA SER A 279 -76.43 -60.86 -10.57
C SER A 279 -77.87 -60.34 -10.79
N PRO A 280 -78.83 -61.20 -11.15
CA PRO A 280 -80.23 -60.84 -11.31
C PRO A 280 -80.86 -60.15 -10.09
N ASP A 281 -80.32 -60.28 -8.87
CA ASP A 281 -80.88 -59.67 -7.66
C ASP A 281 -80.03 -58.53 -7.08
N SER A 282 -79.19 -57.90 -7.92
CA SER A 282 -78.27 -56.87 -7.44
C SER A 282 -79.00 -55.65 -6.84
N GLU A 283 -78.61 -55.29 -5.62
CA GLU A 283 -79.05 -54.05 -4.95
C GLU A 283 -78.74 -52.79 -5.76
N PHE A 284 -77.80 -52.89 -6.72
CA PHE A 284 -77.41 -51.79 -7.57
C PHE A 284 -78.63 -51.23 -8.30
N PHE A 285 -79.50 -52.03 -8.93
CA PHE A 285 -80.64 -51.55 -9.75
C PHE A 285 -81.99 -51.42 -9.01
N LYS A 286 -81.99 -51.35 -7.67
CA LYS A 286 -83.23 -51.35 -6.87
C LYS A 286 -84.26 -50.29 -7.29
N PHE A 287 -83.81 -49.07 -7.62
CA PHE A 287 -84.69 -47.97 -8.03
C PHE A 287 -85.04 -47.97 -9.53
N PHE A 288 -84.37 -48.81 -10.34
CA PHE A 288 -84.72 -49.01 -11.74
C PHE A 288 -85.90 -49.99 -11.91
N ARG A 289 -86.10 -50.88 -10.92
CA ARG A 289 -87.17 -51.88 -10.91
C ARG A 289 -88.41 -51.45 -10.16
N ASP A 290 -88.24 -50.68 -9.07
CA ASP A 290 -89.35 -50.17 -8.25
C ASP A 290 -89.06 -48.72 -7.82
N ALA A 291 -90.00 -47.81 -8.06
CA ALA A 291 -89.90 -46.40 -7.70
C ALA A 291 -89.81 -46.18 -6.17
N GLY A 292 -90.32 -47.14 -5.37
CA GLY A 292 -90.24 -47.14 -3.91
C GLY A 292 -88.93 -47.69 -3.31
N GLY A 293 -88.04 -48.26 -4.14
CA GLY A 293 -86.72 -48.73 -3.70
C GLY A 293 -86.70 -49.98 -2.82
N LYS A 294 -87.77 -50.80 -2.81
CA LYS A 294 -87.81 -52.06 -2.06
C LYS A 294 -87.00 -53.14 -2.77
N LEU A 295 -86.16 -53.87 -2.02
CA LEU A 295 -85.45 -55.04 -2.54
C LEU A 295 -86.46 -56.18 -2.74
N ALA A 296 -86.42 -56.81 -3.92
CA ALA A 296 -87.19 -58.02 -4.17
C ALA A 296 -86.65 -59.14 -3.27
N THR A 297 -87.53 -59.76 -2.48
CA THR A 297 -87.16 -60.90 -1.64
C THR A 297 -86.77 -62.07 -2.56
N PRO A 298 -85.61 -62.70 -2.36
CA PRO A 298 -85.18 -63.78 -3.24
C PRO A 298 -86.16 -64.96 -3.11
N SER A 299 -86.82 -65.31 -4.21
CA SER A 299 -87.52 -66.59 -4.33
C SER A 299 -86.45 -67.69 -4.40
N GLN A 300 -86.53 -68.66 -3.48
CA GLN A 300 -85.71 -69.88 -3.54
C GLN A 300 -85.85 -70.61 -4.87
#